data_AF-A0A6A6GP48-F1
#
_entry.id   AF-A0A6A6GP48-F1
#
_cell.length_a   1.000
_cell.length_b   1.000
_cell.length_c   1.000
_cell.angle_alpha   90.00
_cell.angle_beta   90.00
_cell.angle_gamma   90.00
#
_symmetry.space_group_name_H-M   'P 1'
#
loop_
_entity.id
_entity.type
_entity.pdbx_description
1 polymer ?
#
loop_
_entity_poly.entity_id
_entity_poly.type
_entity_poly.pdbx_seq_one_letter_code
_entity_poly.pdbx_strand_id
1 'polypeptide(L)'
;MTPKDQPDRDEIFDKVQALFGLPQVHNASSAFDPETCTQIRPLKDAVFMAIDIEACETDQSKITEVGIAMLDTRVTRRISPGEGAAAWTATILARHYITKDFIELENTKYVKGGEPGTKQDFAYGTSQVISIGKLKNWFRYDLGHPPYPDGDVKERRPIVLVGHGMQNDLKYLEAMKIRLESDANVVEKIDTQDLCSYRSLPASLEAMLSQLGIDTTASHNAGNDAARTLEALVKMVFLNAYYPKMLHDALKTTLNPPITAEDLP
;
A
#
# COMPACT_ATOMS: atom_id res chain seq x y z
N MET A 1 -23.90 6.89 9.38
CA MET A 1 -22.48 7.31 9.37
C MET A 1 -22.41 8.63 8.62
N THR A 2 -21.74 9.65 9.16
CA THR A 2 -21.44 10.86 8.39
C THR A 2 -20.48 10.51 7.26
N PRO A 3 -20.70 10.99 6.01
CA PRO A 3 -19.75 10.75 4.92
C PRO A 3 -18.38 11.25 5.35
N LYS A 4 -17.33 10.43 5.17
CA LYS A 4 -15.94 10.90 5.30
C LYS A 4 -15.81 12.13 4.39
N ASP A 5 -15.24 13.23 4.89
CA ASP A 5 -14.73 14.28 4.00
C ASP A 5 -13.58 13.64 3.24
N GLN A 6 -13.87 13.20 2.02
CA GLN A 6 -12.87 12.56 1.16
C GLN A 6 -11.89 13.65 0.74
N PRO A 7 -10.58 13.45 0.96
CA PRO A 7 -9.57 14.41 0.54
C PRO A 7 -9.61 14.60 -0.98
N ASP A 8 -9.15 15.76 -1.44
CA ASP A 8 -9.04 16.03 -2.87
C ASP A 8 -8.05 15.03 -3.49
N ARG A 9 -8.58 14.19 -4.39
CA ARG A 9 -7.80 13.14 -5.04
C ARG A 9 -6.67 13.73 -5.88
N ASP A 10 -6.93 14.84 -6.56
CA ASP A 10 -5.94 15.46 -7.43
C ASP A 10 -4.80 16.03 -6.58
N GLU A 11 -5.10 16.59 -5.41
CA GLU A 11 -4.08 17.02 -4.44
C GLU A 11 -3.22 15.85 -3.93
N ILE A 12 -3.83 14.70 -3.66
CA ILE A 12 -3.08 13.49 -3.25
C ILE A 12 -2.17 13.03 -4.38
N PHE A 13 -2.68 12.92 -5.61
CA PHE A 13 -1.86 12.51 -6.74
C PHE A 13 -0.70 13.46 -6.96
N ASP A 14 -0.95 14.78 -6.93
CA ASP A 14 0.09 15.77 -7.17
C ASP A 14 1.21 15.66 -6.13
N LYS A 15 0.82 15.47 -4.87
CA LYS A 15 1.76 15.26 -3.76
C LYS A 15 2.60 14.00 -3.94
N VAL A 16 1.97 12.87 -4.26
CA VAL A 16 2.68 11.59 -4.41
C VAL A 16 3.57 11.61 -5.65
N GLN A 17 3.11 12.20 -6.77
CA GLN A 17 3.92 12.42 -7.97
C GLN A 17 5.19 13.22 -7.65
N ALA A 18 5.07 14.30 -6.87
CA ALA A 18 6.23 15.09 -6.43
C ALA A 18 7.22 14.25 -5.59
N LEU A 19 6.71 13.38 -4.72
CA LEU A 19 7.55 12.47 -3.92
C LEU A 19 8.28 11.43 -4.78
N PHE A 20 7.71 10.99 -5.90
CA PHE A 20 8.41 10.15 -6.89
C PHE A 20 9.27 10.95 -7.87
N GLY A 21 9.17 12.28 -7.89
CA GLY A 21 9.87 13.13 -8.85
C GLY A 21 9.26 13.09 -10.25
N LEU A 22 7.97 12.75 -10.34
CA LEU A 22 7.18 12.72 -11.56
C LEU A 22 6.62 14.10 -11.90
N PRO A 23 6.37 14.40 -13.18
CA PRO A 23 5.68 15.62 -13.58
C PRO A 23 4.23 15.59 -13.09
N GLN A 24 3.74 16.79 -12.76
CA GLN A 24 2.33 17.04 -12.51
C GLN A 24 1.56 17.01 -13.84
N VAL A 25 0.29 16.60 -13.84
CA VAL A 25 -0.53 16.47 -15.07
C VAL A 25 -0.52 17.75 -15.92
N HIS A 26 -0.51 18.91 -15.28
CA HIS A 26 -0.50 20.22 -15.96
C HIS A 26 0.88 20.64 -16.50
N ASN A 27 1.95 19.93 -16.14
CA ASN A 27 3.34 20.23 -16.49
C ASN A 27 4.01 19.13 -17.33
N ALA A 28 3.26 18.10 -17.74
CA ALA A 28 3.78 17.02 -18.58
C ALA A 28 4.15 17.58 -19.98
N SER A 29 5.45 17.74 -20.23
CA SER A 29 5.95 18.07 -21.57
C SER A 29 5.65 16.92 -22.53
N SER A 30 5.22 17.23 -23.75
CA SER A 30 4.96 16.27 -24.84
C SER A 30 6.20 15.48 -25.32
N ALA A 31 7.37 15.70 -24.70
CA ALA A 31 8.65 15.06 -25.05
C ALA A 31 9.09 13.97 -24.04
N PHE A 32 8.25 13.62 -23.07
CA PHE A 32 8.58 12.60 -22.07
C PHE A 32 8.26 11.19 -22.57
N ASP A 33 9.26 10.31 -22.55
CA ASP A 33 9.11 8.88 -22.82
C ASP A 33 9.31 8.07 -21.53
N PRO A 34 8.27 7.40 -20.99
CA PRO A 34 8.35 6.62 -19.76
C PRO A 34 9.26 5.39 -19.84
N GLU A 35 9.59 4.92 -21.05
CA GLU A 35 10.50 3.78 -21.23
C GLU A 35 11.96 4.21 -21.11
N THR A 36 12.28 5.42 -21.56
CA THR A 36 13.67 5.92 -21.63
C THR A 36 14.00 7.01 -20.61
N CYS A 37 13.01 7.58 -19.91
CA CYS A 37 13.27 8.63 -18.94
C CYS A 37 13.91 8.10 -17.65
N THR A 38 15.17 8.47 -17.45
CA THR A 38 15.99 8.12 -16.28
C THR A 38 16.26 9.31 -15.35
N GLN A 39 15.76 10.51 -15.67
CA GLN A 39 16.05 11.73 -14.93
C GLN A 39 14.85 12.23 -14.11
N ILE A 40 14.33 11.38 -13.22
CA ILE A 40 13.39 11.83 -12.18
C ILE A 40 14.15 12.41 -10.98
N ARG A 41 13.60 13.45 -10.35
CA ARG A 41 14.18 14.07 -9.15
C ARG A 41 13.12 14.08 -8.04
N PRO A 42 13.06 13.02 -7.22
CA PRO A 42 12.18 12.97 -6.04
C PRO A 42 12.31 14.23 -5.18
N LEU A 43 11.18 14.80 -4.75
CA LEU A 43 11.17 15.97 -3.85
C LEU A 43 11.83 15.67 -2.51
N LYS A 44 11.68 14.43 -2.05
CA LYS A 44 12.28 13.92 -0.80
C LYS A 44 12.87 12.56 -1.05
N ASP A 45 13.87 12.25 -0.25
CA ASP A 45 14.48 10.95 -0.21
C ASP A 45 13.69 10.00 0.73
N ALA A 46 12.47 9.68 0.31
CA ALA A 46 11.49 8.95 1.12
C ALA A 46 11.43 7.45 0.79
N VAL A 47 11.00 6.66 1.79
CA VAL A 47 10.60 5.27 1.60
C VAL A 47 9.08 5.20 1.69
N PHE A 48 8.45 4.66 0.65
CA PHE A 48 7.04 4.31 0.69
C PHE A 48 6.92 2.97 1.39
N MET A 49 6.06 2.90 2.39
CA MET A 49 5.88 1.71 3.21
C MET A 49 4.40 1.38 3.32
N ALA A 50 3.96 0.37 2.60
CA ALA A 50 2.61 -0.16 2.75
C ALA A 50 2.55 -1.13 3.92
N ILE A 51 1.44 -1.09 4.65
CA ILE A 51 1.14 -2.04 5.72
C ILE A 51 -0.26 -2.61 5.52
N ASP A 52 -0.44 -3.82 6.01
CA ASP A 52 -1.73 -4.46 6.19
C ASP A 52 -1.65 -5.33 7.46
N ILE A 53 -2.68 -5.28 8.30
CA ILE A 53 -2.71 -5.98 9.59
C ILE A 53 -4.01 -6.75 9.72
N GLU A 54 -3.89 -8.07 9.70
CA GLU A 54 -5.01 -8.98 9.91
C GLU A 54 -5.19 -9.30 11.40
N ALA A 55 -6.45 -9.39 11.80
CA ALA A 55 -6.84 -9.78 13.14
C ALA A 55 -8.01 -10.77 13.11
N CYS A 56 -8.16 -11.56 14.17
CA CYS A 56 -9.23 -12.56 14.26
C CYS A 56 -10.61 -11.90 14.19
N GLU A 57 -11.46 -12.35 13.26
CA GLU A 57 -12.83 -11.84 13.05
C GLU A 57 -13.71 -11.87 14.31
N THR A 58 -13.47 -12.84 15.22
CA THR A 58 -14.26 -13.01 16.46
C THR A 58 -13.66 -12.28 17.66
N ASP A 59 -12.39 -11.88 17.57
CA ASP A 59 -11.65 -11.20 18.63
C ASP A 59 -10.55 -10.33 18.03
N GLN A 60 -10.90 -9.09 17.71
CA GLN A 60 -10.03 -8.10 17.07
C GLN A 60 -8.83 -7.67 17.94
N SER A 61 -8.72 -8.16 19.19
CA SER A 61 -7.51 -7.98 19.99
C SER A 61 -6.37 -8.93 19.59
N LYS A 62 -6.67 -9.96 18.80
CA LYS A 62 -5.73 -11.00 18.36
C LYS A 62 -5.25 -10.72 16.93
N ILE A 63 -4.13 -10.01 16.83
CA ILE A 63 -3.43 -9.75 15.56
C ILE A 63 -2.85 -11.06 15.04
N THR A 64 -3.34 -11.55 13.92
CA THR A 64 -2.96 -12.84 13.33
C THR A 64 -1.78 -12.71 12.39
N GLU A 65 -1.74 -11.64 11.59
CA GLU A 65 -0.70 -11.40 10.58
C GLU A 65 -0.34 -9.91 10.50
N VAL A 66 0.88 -9.62 10.05
CA VAL A 66 1.33 -8.27 9.69
C VAL A 66 2.11 -8.34 8.39
N GLY A 67 1.65 -7.60 7.39
CA GLY A 67 2.34 -7.36 6.14
C GLY A 67 3.04 -6.00 6.12
N ILE A 68 4.19 -5.96 5.48
CA ILE A 68 4.92 -4.73 5.20
C ILE A 68 5.48 -4.82 3.79
N ALA A 69 5.31 -3.79 2.98
CA ALA A 69 5.99 -3.66 1.70
C ALA A 69 6.67 -2.31 1.58
N MET A 70 7.87 -2.29 1.03
CA MET A 70 8.75 -1.12 1.05
C MET A 70 9.26 -0.83 -0.35
N LEU A 71 9.18 0.43 -0.76
CA LEU A 71 9.78 0.93 -2.00
C LEU A 71 10.61 2.18 -1.70
N ASP A 72 11.87 2.12 -2.12
CA ASP A 72 12.85 3.15 -1.85
C ASP A 72 13.06 4.07 -3.07
N THR A 73 12.77 5.37 -2.90
CA THR A 73 12.98 6.36 -3.96
C THR A 73 14.44 6.53 -4.40
N ARG A 74 15.43 6.10 -3.60
CA ARG A 74 16.85 6.05 -4.00
C ARG A 74 17.11 5.01 -5.07
N VAL A 75 16.34 3.92 -5.06
CA VAL A 75 16.41 2.86 -6.05
C VAL A 75 15.66 3.29 -7.30
N THR A 76 14.40 3.72 -7.17
CA THR A 76 13.59 4.09 -8.33
C THR A 76 14.15 5.28 -9.11
N ARG A 77 14.79 6.27 -8.46
CA ARG A 77 15.46 7.39 -9.17
C ARG A 77 16.63 6.97 -10.06
N ARG A 78 17.12 5.74 -9.95
CA ARG A 78 18.24 5.20 -10.74
C ARG A 78 17.77 4.31 -11.90
N ILE A 79 16.47 4.07 -12.05
CA ILE A 79 15.90 3.20 -13.08
C ILE A 79 14.67 3.85 -13.73
N SER A 80 14.48 3.65 -15.04
CA SER A 80 13.23 4.04 -15.70
C SER A 80 12.04 3.27 -15.10
N PRO A 81 10.83 3.86 -15.02
CA PRO A 81 9.65 3.16 -14.52
C PRO A 81 9.29 1.91 -15.33
N GLY A 82 9.48 1.94 -16.65
CA GLY A 82 8.97 0.92 -17.57
C GLY A 82 7.44 0.97 -17.72
N GLU A 83 6.89 0.07 -18.53
CA GLU A 83 5.44 0.00 -18.77
C GLU A 83 4.67 -0.18 -17.46
N GLY A 84 3.70 0.71 -17.20
CA GLY A 84 2.88 0.66 -15.98
C GLY A 84 3.68 0.76 -14.66
N ALA A 85 4.91 1.31 -14.71
CA ALA A 85 5.87 1.33 -13.60
C ALA A 85 6.37 -0.05 -13.13
N ALA A 86 6.31 -1.08 -13.99
CA ALA A 86 6.70 -2.45 -13.64
C ALA A 86 8.14 -2.59 -13.14
N ALA A 87 9.08 -1.80 -13.66
CA ALA A 87 10.47 -1.85 -13.21
C ALA A 87 10.63 -1.27 -11.79
N TRP A 88 9.80 -0.30 -11.40
CA TRP A 88 9.79 0.23 -10.03
C TRP A 88 9.13 -0.74 -9.06
N THR A 89 7.97 -1.31 -9.41
CA THR A 89 7.29 -2.27 -8.54
C THR A 89 8.10 -3.54 -8.32
N ALA A 90 8.91 -3.96 -9.31
CA ALA A 90 9.87 -5.06 -9.15
C ALA A 90 10.95 -4.81 -8.07
N THR A 91 11.12 -3.58 -7.59
CA THR A 91 12.03 -3.24 -6.49
C THR A 91 11.40 -3.28 -5.11
N ILE A 92 10.09 -3.59 -5.03
CA ILE A 92 9.38 -3.71 -3.76
C ILE A 92 9.96 -4.86 -2.94
N LEU A 93 10.29 -4.55 -1.69
CA LEU A 93 10.68 -5.53 -0.69
C LEU A 93 9.54 -5.72 0.29
N ALA A 94 9.02 -6.94 0.37
CA ALA A 94 7.93 -7.26 1.27
C ALA A 94 8.36 -8.22 2.39
N ARG A 95 7.66 -8.12 3.51
CA ARG A 95 7.80 -8.99 4.67
C ARG A 95 6.42 -9.40 5.13
N HIS A 96 6.33 -10.64 5.60
CA HIS A 96 5.12 -11.19 6.16
C HIS A 96 5.42 -11.85 7.51
N TYR A 97 4.69 -11.43 8.53
CA TYR A 97 4.78 -11.95 9.88
C TYR A 97 3.48 -12.66 10.26
N ILE A 98 3.60 -13.89 10.74
CA ILE A 98 2.47 -14.65 11.30
C ILE A 98 2.66 -14.73 12.81
N THR A 99 1.63 -14.34 13.56
CA THR A 99 1.63 -14.43 15.01
C THR A 99 1.50 -15.89 15.45
N LYS A 100 2.59 -16.46 15.98
CA LYS A 100 2.66 -17.84 16.46
C LYS A 100 1.58 -18.16 17.50
N ASP A 101 1.26 -17.22 18.38
CA ASP A 101 0.29 -17.39 19.47
C ASP A 101 -1.14 -17.63 18.96
N PHE A 102 -1.41 -17.24 17.71
CA PHE A 102 -2.73 -17.29 17.07
C PHE A 102 -2.70 -18.00 15.72
N ILE A 103 -1.71 -18.88 15.51
CA ILE A 103 -1.47 -19.49 14.20
C ILE A 103 -2.66 -20.32 13.70
N GLU A 104 -3.36 -20.99 14.62
CA GLU A 104 -4.55 -21.81 14.37
C GLU A 104 -5.84 -20.98 14.12
N LEU A 105 -5.79 -19.64 14.28
CA LEU A 105 -6.94 -18.79 13.98
C LEU A 105 -6.98 -18.49 12.49
N GLU A 106 -8.03 -18.94 11.82
CA GLU A 106 -8.30 -18.65 10.42
C GLU A 106 -9.57 -17.80 10.31
N ASN A 107 -9.47 -16.70 9.57
CA ASN A 107 -10.62 -15.87 9.19
C ASN A 107 -11.34 -16.59 8.04
N THR A 108 -12.64 -16.86 8.20
CA THR A 108 -13.42 -17.67 7.24
C THR A 108 -14.75 -17.02 6.89
N LYS A 109 -15.18 -16.01 7.64
CA LYS A 109 -16.52 -15.42 7.51
C LYS A 109 -16.59 -14.37 6.41
N TYR A 110 -15.50 -13.64 6.16
CA TYR A 110 -15.44 -12.59 5.14
C TYR A 110 -14.61 -12.96 3.91
N VAL A 111 -14.01 -14.15 3.88
CA VAL A 111 -13.32 -14.72 2.70
C VAL A 111 -14.36 -15.32 1.76
N LYS A 112 -14.68 -14.61 0.67
CA LYS A 112 -15.58 -15.14 -0.38
C LYS A 112 -14.97 -16.39 -1.00
N GLY A 113 -15.64 -17.54 -0.85
CA GLY A 113 -15.21 -18.82 -1.42
C GLY A 113 -14.77 -19.85 -0.38
N GLY A 114 -14.53 -19.43 0.87
CA GLY A 114 -14.19 -20.35 1.95
C GLY A 114 -12.90 -21.15 1.71
N GLU A 115 -12.00 -20.66 0.84
CA GLU A 115 -10.69 -21.27 0.66
C GLU A 115 -9.86 -21.02 1.94
N PRO A 116 -9.56 -22.07 2.73
CA PRO A 116 -8.69 -21.94 3.88
C PRO A 116 -7.25 -21.73 3.39
N GLY A 117 -6.48 -20.88 4.09
CA GLY A 117 -5.03 -21.05 4.10
C GLY A 117 -4.15 -20.11 3.27
N THR A 118 -4.62 -18.95 2.79
CA THR A 118 -3.71 -18.00 2.08
C THR A 118 -2.65 -17.37 2.99
N LYS A 119 -2.80 -17.47 4.31
CA LYS A 119 -1.79 -17.05 5.32
C LYS A 119 -0.39 -17.60 5.02
N GLN A 120 -0.27 -18.78 4.42
CA GLN A 120 1.04 -19.36 4.08
C GLN A 120 1.54 -19.01 2.67
N ASP A 121 0.67 -18.47 1.81
CA ASP A 121 0.94 -18.23 0.39
C ASP A 121 1.57 -16.85 0.13
N PHE A 122 2.63 -16.56 0.89
CA PHE A 122 3.34 -15.29 0.74
C PHE A 122 4.18 -15.27 -0.55
N ALA A 123 3.79 -14.45 -1.53
CA ALA A 123 4.34 -14.44 -2.88
C ALA A 123 5.75 -13.81 -2.97
N TYR A 124 6.15 -13.04 -1.96
CA TYR A 124 7.39 -12.25 -1.99
C TYR A 124 8.51 -12.84 -1.10
N GLY A 125 8.36 -14.08 -0.62
CA GLY A 125 9.39 -14.75 0.14
C GLY A 125 8.84 -15.81 1.09
N THR A 126 9.30 -15.77 2.35
CA THR A 126 8.88 -16.74 3.37
C THR A 126 8.28 -16.01 4.57
N SER A 127 7.08 -16.44 4.96
CA SER A 127 6.40 -15.95 6.16
C SER A 127 7.22 -16.24 7.42
N GLN A 128 7.36 -15.24 8.29
CA GLN A 128 8.09 -15.36 9.54
C GLN A 128 7.12 -15.60 10.70
N VAL A 129 7.12 -16.82 11.22
CA VAL A 129 6.28 -17.21 12.36
C VAL A 129 6.96 -16.82 13.67
N ILE A 130 6.41 -15.84 14.38
CA ILE A 130 7.01 -15.27 15.60
C ILE A 130 5.97 -15.00 16.67
N SER A 131 6.37 -15.01 17.95
CA SER A 131 5.44 -14.68 19.02
C SER A 131 5.02 -13.21 18.98
N ILE A 132 3.82 -12.90 19.47
CA ILE A 132 3.25 -11.54 19.49
C ILE A 132 4.18 -10.53 20.19
N GLY A 133 4.90 -10.97 21.23
CA GLY A 133 5.89 -10.14 21.92
C GLY A 133 7.09 -9.76 21.03
N LYS A 134 7.58 -10.68 20.19
CA LYS A 134 8.65 -10.41 19.22
C LYS A 134 8.13 -9.61 18.03
N LEU A 135 6.92 -9.94 17.55
CA LEU A 135 6.28 -9.30 16.41
C LEU A 135 6.21 -7.78 16.58
N LYS A 136 5.74 -7.30 17.73
CA LYS A 136 5.68 -5.85 18.02
C LYS A 136 7.04 -5.17 17.90
N ASN A 137 8.10 -5.82 18.35
CA ASN A 137 9.46 -5.26 18.31
C ASN A 137 10.07 -5.30 16.92
N TRP A 138 9.85 -6.39 16.19
CA TRP A 138 10.34 -6.56 14.82
C TRP A 138 9.62 -5.63 13.85
N PHE A 139 8.29 -5.53 13.98
CA PHE A 139 7.51 -4.59 13.19
C PHE A 139 7.94 -3.15 13.46
N ARG A 140 8.08 -2.74 14.74
CA ARG A 140 8.60 -1.42 15.09
C ARG A 140 9.99 -1.17 14.50
N TYR A 141 10.86 -2.18 14.54
CA TYR A 141 12.21 -2.08 13.99
C TYR A 141 12.17 -1.84 12.48
N ASP A 142 11.41 -2.65 11.74
CA ASP A 142 11.28 -2.56 10.29
C ASP A 142 10.70 -1.22 9.82
N LEU A 143 9.69 -0.71 10.55
CA LEU A 143 9.13 0.62 10.28
C LEU A 143 10.18 1.74 10.45
N GLY A 144 11.07 1.60 11.44
CA GLY A 144 12.12 2.60 11.73
C GLY A 144 13.43 2.41 10.97
N HIS A 145 13.66 1.22 10.40
CA HIS A 145 14.91 0.82 9.76
C HIS A 145 14.62 0.08 8.44
N PRO A 146 13.99 0.74 7.45
CA PRO A 146 13.82 0.15 6.13
C PRO A 146 15.20 -0.26 5.57
N PRO A 147 15.26 -1.38 4.82
CA PRO A 147 16.51 -1.87 4.25
C PRO A 147 17.13 -0.81 3.33
N TYR A 148 18.45 -0.68 3.44
CA TYR A 148 19.20 0.38 2.80
C TYR A 148 20.00 -0.16 1.61
N PRO A 149 19.83 0.39 0.38
CA PRO A 149 20.51 -0.12 -0.81
C PRO A 149 22.04 -0.03 -0.76
N ASP A 150 22.60 1.06 -0.21
CA ASP A 150 24.03 1.40 -0.30
C ASP A 150 24.79 1.19 1.05
N GLY A 151 24.33 0.29 1.93
CA GLY A 151 24.95 -0.09 3.22
C GLY A 151 25.00 0.91 4.41
N ASP A 152 24.69 2.20 4.29
CA ASP A 152 24.83 3.17 5.40
C ASP A 152 23.57 3.28 6.28
N VAL A 153 23.60 2.63 7.44
CA VAL A 153 22.44 2.34 8.32
C VAL A 153 22.08 3.51 9.26
N LYS A 154 22.63 4.71 9.06
CA LYS A 154 22.59 5.78 10.08
C LYS A 154 21.51 6.83 9.90
N GLU A 155 20.95 6.99 8.71
CA GLU A 155 19.98 8.05 8.44
C GLU A 155 18.53 7.56 8.64
N ARG A 156 17.81 8.20 9.54
CA ARG A 156 16.38 7.99 9.74
C ARG A 156 15.60 8.75 8.66
N ARG A 157 15.20 8.03 7.62
CA ARG A 157 14.56 8.63 6.44
C ARG A 157 13.08 8.93 6.63
N PRO A 158 12.52 9.90 5.90
CA PRO A 158 11.08 10.14 5.91
C PRO A 158 10.34 8.93 5.34
N ILE A 159 9.33 8.45 6.08
CA ILE A 159 8.45 7.37 5.64
C ILE A 159 7.13 7.96 5.16
N VAL A 160 6.67 7.49 4.00
CA VAL A 160 5.30 7.69 3.51
C VAL A 160 4.56 6.39 3.78
N LEU A 161 3.70 6.39 4.80
CA LEU A 161 2.92 5.20 5.15
C LEU A 161 1.78 5.04 4.17
N VAL A 162 1.59 3.84 3.62
CA VAL A 162 0.57 3.52 2.62
C VAL A 162 -0.35 2.44 3.16
N GLY A 163 -1.64 2.51 2.84
CA GLY A 163 -2.62 1.50 3.22
C GLY A 163 -3.84 1.53 2.31
N HIS A 164 -4.80 0.67 2.58
CA HIS A 164 -6.06 0.59 1.86
C HIS A 164 -7.24 0.48 2.85
N GLY A 165 -7.82 1.62 3.23
CA GLY A 165 -8.76 1.68 4.36
C GLY A 165 -8.05 1.63 5.71
N MET A 166 -6.99 2.43 5.87
CA MET A 166 -5.96 2.31 6.93
C MET A 166 -6.49 2.52 8.37
N GLN A 167 -7.76 2.87 8.55
CA GLN A 167 -8.31 3.24 9.87
C GLN A 167 -8.19 2.11 10.90
N ASN A 168 -8.33 0.85 10.48
CA ASN A 168 -8.16 -0.29 11.38
C ASN A 168 -6.68 -0.57 11.67
N ASP A 169 -5.80 -0.51 10.66
CA ASP A 169 -4.35 -0.67 10.84
C ASP A 169 -3.79 0.34 11.84
N LEU A 170 -4.24 1.59 11.79
CA LEU A 170 -3.84 2.62 12.74
C LEU A 170 -4.23 2.28 14.19
N LYS A 171 -5.40 1.67 14.41
CA LYS A 171 -5.80 1.20 15.75
C LYS A 171 -4.91 0.05 16.22
N TYR A 172 -4.54 -0.87 15.33
CA TYR A 172 -3.65 -1.97 15.68
C TYR A 172 -2.23 -1.48 16.01
N LEU A 173 -1.70 -0.52 15.25
CA LEU A 173 -0.45 0.15 15.55
C LEU A 173 -0.47 0.82 16.94
N GLU A 174 -1.57 1.51 17.27
CA GLU A 174 -1.77 2.09 18.60
C GLU A 174 -1.82 1.02 19.70
N ALA A 175 -2.56 -0.07 19.51
CA ALA A 175 -2.62 -1.20 20.43
C ALA A 175 -1.26 -1.90 20.61
N MET A 176 -0.41 -1.89 19.57
CA MET A 176 0.98 -2.34 19.63
C MET A 176 1.93 -1.33 20.27
N LYS A 177 1.46 -0.13 20.62
CA LYS A 177 2.24 1.00 21.13
C LYS A 177 3.37 1.38 20.18
N ILE A 178 3.06 1.43 18.89
CA ILE A 178 3.95 1.93 17.84
C ILE A 178 3.56 3.37 17.54
N ARG A 179 4.52 4.29 17.67
CA ARG A 179 4.32 5.71 17.43
C ARG A 179 4.91 6.06 16.06
N LEU A 180 4.05 6.38 15.10
CA LEU A 180 4.46 6.54 13.70
C LEU A 180 5.52 7.63 13.49
N GLU A 181 5.43 8.79 14.17
CA GLU A 181 6.46 9.82 14.01
C GLU A 181 7.76 9.44 14.76
N SER A 182 7.66 9.07 16.04
CA SER A 182 8.84 8.88 16.89
C SER A 182 9.54 7.53 16.74
N ASP A 183 8.84 6.49 16.28
CA ASP A 183 9.42 5.17 16.06
C ASP A 183 9.78 4.97 14.58
N ALA A 184 8.94 5.44 13.64
CA ALA A 184 9.13 5.22 12.19
C ALA A 184 9.47 6.45 11.32
N ASN A 185 9.35 7.69 11.81
CA ASN A 185 9.56 8.92 11.03
C ASN A 185 8.56 9.04 9.87
N VAL A 186 7.32 8.64 10.11
CA VAL A 186 6.22 8.83 9.17
C VAL A 186 5.94 10.33 9.05
N VAL A 187 6.11 10.86 7.84
CA VAL A 187 5.87 12.27 7.52
C VAL A 187 4.60 12.49 6.71
N GLU A 188 4.03 11.42 6.16
CA GLU A 188 2.81 11.44 5.35
C GLU A 188 2.12 10.07 5.40
N LYS A 189 0.79 10.06 5.24
CA LYS A 189 -0.04 8.86 5.14
C LYS A 189 -0.87 8.93 3.86
N ILE A 190 -0.84 7.87 3.06
CA ILE A 190 -1.60 7.74 1.83
C ILE A 190 -2.54 6.54 1.96
N ASP A 191 -3.84 6.81 1.96
CA ASP A 191 -4.86 5.77 1.88
C ASP A 191 -5.30 5.61 0.42
N THR A 192 -5.03 4.45 -0.17
CA THR A 192 -5.35 4.18 -1.57
C THR A 192 -6.87 4.14 -1.82
N GLN A 193 -7.71 3.90 -0.81
CA GLN A 193 -9.16 4.03 -0.96
C GLN A 193 -9.58 5.45 -1.30
N ASP A 194 -8.87 6.47 -0.79
CA ASP A 194 -9.18 7.86 -1.09
C ASP A 194 -8.93 8.20 -2.58
N LEU A 195 -8.09 7.40 -3.26
CA LEU A 195 -7.77 7.56 -4.69
C LEU A 195 -8.73 6.83 -5.64
N CYS A 196 -9.31 5.71 -5.19
CA CYS A 196 -10.07 4.82 -6.07
C CYS A 196 -11.55 4.65 -5.70
N SER A 197 -12.02 5.20 -4.58
CA SER A 197 -13.40 4.99 -4.10
C SER A 197 -14.35 6.13 -4.41
N TYR A 198 -15.62 5.80 -4.59
CA TYR A 198 -16.73 6.74 -4.47
C TYR A 198 -17.00 7.07 -2.99
N ARG A 199 -17.32 8.33 -2.69
CA ARG A 199 -17.37 8.88 -1.32
C ARG A 199 -18.12 8.03 -0.29
N SER A 200 -19.25 7.43 -0.67
CA SER A 200 -20.08 6.62 0.23
C SER A 200 -19.88 5.11 0.09
N LEU A 201 -19.11 4.68 -0.91
CA LEU A 201 -18.94 3.27 -1.28
C LEU A 201 -17.44 2.98 -1.44
N PRO A 202 -16.75 2.64 -0.34
CA PRO A 202 -15.32 2.32 -0.37
C PRO A 202 -15.06 1.11 -1.27
N ALA A 203 -14.12 1.24 -2.19
CA ALA A 203 -13.66 0.12 -3.00
C ALA A 203 -12.86 -0.85 -2.12
N SER A 204 -12.98 -2.15 -2.36
CA SER A 204 -12.09 -3.15 -1.75
C SER A 204 -10.73 -3.16 -2.46
N LEU A 205 -9.73 -3.73 -1.78
CA LEU A 205 -8.40 -3.92 -2.37
C LEU A 205 -8.51 -4.74 -3.65
N GLU A 206 -9.18 -5.89 -3.60
CA GLU A 206 -9.42 -6.76 -4.74
C GLU A 206 -10.07 -6.03 -5.93
N ALA A 207 -11.05 -5.16 -5.67
CA ALA A 207 -11.70 -4.37 -6.72
C ALA A 207 -10.71 -3.39 -7.37
N MET A 208 -9.92 -2.67 -6.57
CA MET A 208 -8.88 -1.75 -7.07
C MET A 208 -7.84 -2.50 -7.90
N LEU A 209 -7.32 -3.62 -7.40
CA LEU A 209 -6.31 -4.42 -8.09
C LEU A 209 -6.84 -4.96 -9.43
N SER A 210 -8.08 -5.45 -9.44
CA SER A 210 -8.74 -5.95 -10.64
C SER A 210 -8.88 -4.87 -11.72
N GLN A 211 -9.31 -3.65 -11.34
CA GLN A 211 -9.40 -2.52 -12.29
C GLN A 211 -8.04 -2.12 -12.86
N LEU A 212 -6.97 -2.24 -12.07
CA LEU A 212 -5.62 -1.94 -12.50
C LEU A 212 -4.95 -3.10 -13.25
N GLY A 213 -5.61 -4.25 -13.42
CA GLY A 213 -5.01 -5.45 -14.00
C GLY A 213 -3.80 -5.95 -13.22
N ILE A 214 -3.82 -5.80 -11.89
CA ILE A 214 -2.85 -6.35 -10.96
C ILE A 214 -3.41 -7.67 -10.43
N ASP A 215 -2.56 -8.70 -10.38
CA ASP A 215 -2.95 -10.04 -9.95
C ASP A 215 -3.49 -10.03 -8.50
N THR A 216 -4.61 -10.72 -8.26
CA THR A 216 -5.33 -10.78 -6.98
C THR A 216 -5.20 -12.15 -6.30
N THR A 217 -4.36 -13.05 -6.81
CA THR A 217 -4.12 -14.35 -6.20
C THR A 217 -3.56 -14.22 -4.78
N ALA A 218 -3.88 -15.19 -3.92
CA ALA A 218 -3.47 -15.23 -2.52
C ALA A 218 -3.82 -13.94 -1.72
N SER A 219 -5.00 -13.37 -2.02
CA SER A 219 -5.63 -12.32 -1.21
C SER A 219 -5.85 -12.80 0.23
N HIS A 220 -5.93 -11.87 1.19
CA HIS A 220 -6.02 -12.16 2.64
C HIS A 220 -4.75 -12.74 3.26
N ASN A 221 -3.62 -12.61 2.55
CA ASN A 221 -2.29 -12.72 3.13
C ASN A 221 -1.78 -11.30 3.35
N ALA A 222 -1.58 -10.88 4.60
CA ALA A 222 -1.27 -9.49 4.90
C ALA A 222 -0.01 -8.99 4.17
N GLY A 223 0.99 -9.86 3.99
CA GLY A 223 2.21 -9.55 3.24
C GLY A 223 1.95 -9.28 1.76
N ASN A 224 1.11 -10.09 1.13
CA ASN A 224 0.70 -9.87 -0.26
C ASN A 224 -0.14 -8.60 -0.37
N ASP A 225 -1.12 -8.40 0.53
CA ASP A 225 -2.03 -7.26 0.49
C ASP A 225 -1.29 -5.93 0.66
N ALA A 226 -0.28 -5.88 1.55
CA ALA A 226 0.62 -4.74 1.67
C ALA A 226 1.41 -4.49 0.36
N ALA A 227 1.97 -5.55 -0.24
CA ALA A 227 2.74 -5.42 -1.49
C ALA A 227 1.86 -4.96 -2.65
N ARG A 228 0.70 -5.56 -2.84
CA ARG A 228 -0.25 -5.20 -3.90
C ARG A 228 -0.84 -3.80 -3.71
N THR A 229 -1.07 -3.38 -2.47
CA THR A 229 -1.44 -1.99 -2.16
C THR A 229 -0.36 -1.01 -2.63
N LEU A 230 0.92 -1.33 -2.40
CA LEU A 230 2.03 -0.47 -2.84
C LEU A 230 2.20 -0.49 -4.37
N GLU A 231 2.08 -1.65 -5.00
CA GLU A 231 2.06 -1.79 -6.47
C GLU A 231 0.96 -0.94 -7.10
N ALA A 232 -0.26 -1.01 -6.54
CA ALA A 232 -1.39 -0.24 -7.00
C ALA A 232 -1.15 1.26 -6.89
N LEU A 233 -0.63 1.75 -5.75
CA LEU A 233 -0.29 3.16 -5.59
C LEU A 233 0.71 3.61 -6.66
N VAL A 234 1.81 2.87 -6.84
CA VAL A 234 2.86 3.20 -7.80
C VAL A 234 2.32 3.24 -9.23
N LYS A 235 1.51 2.24 -9.61
CA LYS A 235 0.88 2.16 -10.93
C LYS A 235 -0.11 3.30 -11.15
N MET A 236 -0.97 3.60 -10.17
CA MET A 236 -1.92 4.73 -10.26
C MET A 236 -1.19 6.06 -10.42
N VAL A 237 -0.14 6.31 -9.64
CA VAL A 237 0.66 7.55 -9.70
C VAL A 237 1.34 7.71 -11.06
N PHE A 238 1.91 6.63 -11.59
CA PHE A 238 2.49 6.59 -12.93
C PHE A 238 1.44 6.86 -14.02
N LEU A 239 0.31 6.15 -13.99
CA LEU A 239 -0.75 6.34 -14.96
C LEU A 239 -1.34 7.75 -14.85
N ASN A 240 -1.47 8.32 -13.65
CA ASN A 240 -1.94 9.69 -13.50
C ASN A 240 -0.98 10.68 -14.18
N ALA A 241 0.34 10.46 -14.07
CA ALA A 241 1.35 11.38 -14.61
C ALA A 241 1.40 11.35 -16.15
N TYR A 242 1.21 10.16 -16.75
CA TYR A 242 1.51 9.94 -18.17
C TYR A 242 0.31 9.51 -19.01
N TYR A 243 -0.67 8.86 -18.39
CA TYR A 243 -1.84 8.29 -19.06
C TYR A 243 -3.13 8.57 -18.26
N PRO A 244 -3.43 9.83 -17.86
CA PRO A 244 -4.50 10.13 -16.91
C PRO A 244 -5.89 9.67 -17.39
N LYS A 245 -6.12 9.68 -18.72
CA LYS A 245 -7.34 9.14 -19.31
C LYS A 245 -7.47 7.62 -19.09
N MET A 246 -6.38 6.88 -19.25
CA MET A 246 -6.34 5.43 -19.00
C MET A 246 -6.60 5.12 -17.53
N LEU A 247 -6.01 5.88 -16.60
CA LEU A 247 -6.29 5.73 -15.18
C LEU A 247 -7.77 5.99 -14.86
N HIS A 248 -8.32 7.08 -15.40
CA HIS A 248 -9.72 7.42 -15.21
C HIS A 248 -10.66 6.32 -15.71
N ASP A 249 -10.40 5.79 -16.91
CA ASP A 249 -11.19 4.73 -17.51
C ASP A 249 -11.07 3.43 -16.69
N ALA A 250 -9.88 3.09 -16.19
CA ALA A 250 -9.65 1.92 -15.34
C ALA A 250 -10.41 2.01 -14.01
N LEU A 251 -10.33 3.15 -13.30
CA LEU A 251 -10.99 3.33 -12.01
C LEU A 251 -12.47 3.73 -12.12
N LYS A 252 -13.02 3.85 -13.34
CA LYS A 252 -14.36 4.39 -13.57
C LYS A 252 -15.45 3.69 -12.75
N THR A 253 -15.34 2.38 -12.60
CA THR A 253 -16.33 1.54 -11.91
C THR A 253 -16.27 1.68 -10.39
N THR A 254 -15.08 1.84 -9.82
CA THR A 254 -14.91 2.04 -8.36
C THR A 254 -15.17 3.48 -7.95
N LEU A 255 -14.94 4.43 -8.85
CA LEU A 255 -15.27 5.85 -8.68
C LEU A 255 -16.74 6.18 -8.94
N ASN A 256 -17.43 5.36 -9.74
CA ASN A 256 -18.85 5.51 -10.05
C ASN A 256 -19.54 4.14 -9.99
N PRO A 257 -19.60 3.52 -8.81
CA PRO A 257 -20.25 2.22 -8.66
C PRO A 257 -21.74 2.35 -8.98
N PRO A 258 -22.37 1.33 -9.60
CA PRO A 258 -23.80 1.33 -9.80
C PRO A 258 -24.48 1.37 -8.42
N ILE A 259 -25.15 2.48 -8.11
CA ILE A 259 -25.87 2.66 -6.85
C ILE A 259 -27.16 1.84 -6.95
N THR A 260 -27.31 0.84 -6.09
CA THR A 260 -28.57 0.10 -5.96
C THR A 260 -29.47 0.75 -4.90
N ALA A 261 -30.76 0.40 -4.90
CA ALA A 261 -31.71 0.94 -3.91
C ALA A 261 -31.35 0.56 -2.46
N GLU A 262 -30.51 -0.47 -2.27
CA GLU A 262 -30.01 -0.95 -0.97
C GLU A 262 -28.80 -0.14 -0.47
N ASP A 263 -28.13 0.59 -1.36
CA ASP A 263 -26.94 1.42 -1.07
C ASP A 263 -27.28 2.87 -0.67
N LEU A 264 -28.58 3.24 -0.73
CA LEU A 264 -29.06 4.56 -0.31
C LEU A 264 -29.45 4.53 1.18
N PRO A 265 -29.08 5.56 1.96
CA PRO A 265 -29.32 5.62 3.40
C PRO A 265 -30.81 5.71 3.79
#